data_AF-A0A2K8SJD9-F1
#
_entry.id   AF-A0A2K8SJD9-F1
#
_cell.length_a   1.000
_cell.length_b   1.000
_cell.length_c   1.000
_cell.angle_alpha   90.00
_cell.angle_beta   90.00
_cell.angle_gamma   90.00
#
_symmetry.space_group_name_H-M   'P 1'
#
loop_
_entity.id
_entity.type
_entity.pdbx_description
1 polymer ?
#
loop_
_entity_poly.entity_id
_entity_poly.type
_entity_poly.pdbx_seq_one_letter_code
_entity_poly.pdbx_strand_id
1 'polypeptide(L)'
;MKYNLECFRELVDRLNKEAQDIKLDTYTQKVNTLKQSISGRYRFLVNDIEHLKEHWFVEPGNGEEYSVGILYTMFAHFVTLDSPYSHIWLRPRTFSSMGIDSIAVEIGQNSLSEKVHKTLEYKYRFSPNDEFNHPLILTDQIVCWDMPTGQEGELIKDSYNFYGKIYFTEELDGIGYGIADIVSHEGESYSGKVKVISLKKLLNKTFDCQWADPAPKATAFATGKGRKKSK
;
A
#
# COMPACT_ATOMS: atom_id res chain seq x y z
N MET A 1 50.41 11.85 -27.74
CA MET A 1 49.49 10.80 -27.22
C MET A 1 48.88 11.16 -25.86
N LYS A 2 49.61 11.71 -24.87
CA LYS A 2 49.06 12.13 -23.55
C LYS A 2 47.93 13.18 -23.63
N TYR A 3 48.10 14.23 -24.43
CA TYR A 3 47.10 15.31 -24.57
C TYR A 3 45.72 14.87 -25.09
N ASN A 4 45.67 13.88 -25.99
CA ASN A 4 44.39 13.36 -26.50
C ASN A 4 43.62 12.56 -25.44
N LEU A 5 44.32 11.94 -24.49
CA LEU A 5 43.69 11.19 -23.41
C LEU A 5 43.08 12.13 -22.36
N GLU A 6 43.74 13.27 -22.07
CA GLU A 6 43.25 14.29 -21.15
C GLU A 6 42.02 15.02 -21.70
N CYS A 7 42.05 15.47 -22.96
CA CYS A 7 40.87 16.07 -23.60
C CYS A 7 39.66 15.12 -23.65
N PHE A 8 39.90 13.83 -23.92
CA PHE A 8 38.83 12.83 -23.91
C PHE A 8 38.26 12.62 -22.50
N ARG A 9 39.10 12.57 -21.47
CA ARG A 9 38.65 12.46 -20.08
C ARG A 9 37.83 13.68 -19.66
N GLU A 10 38.26 14.89 -19.99
CA GLU A 10 37.50 16.11 -19.72
C GLU A 10 36.13 16.13 -20.41
N LEU A 11 36.05 15.64 -21.65
CA LEU A 11 34.77 15.49 -22.36
C LEU A 11 33.85 14.49 -21.65
N VAL A 12 34.38 13.32 -21.25
CA VAL A 12 33.63 12.30 -20.51
C VAL A 12 33.14 12.85 -19.16
N ASP A 13 33.99 13.57 -18.42
CA ASP A 13 33.64 14.15 -17.13
C ASP A 13 32.54 15.21 -17.28
N ARG A 14 32.60 16.05 -18.32
CA ARG A 14 31.54 17.03 -18.64
C ARG A 14 30.22 16.35 -19.01
N LEU A 15 30.25 15.35 -19.89
CA LEU A 15 29.05 14.61 -20.28
C LEU A 15 28.41 13.88 -19.09
N ASN A 16 29.23 13.30 -18.21
CA ASN A 16 28.74 12.66 -17.00
C ASN A 16 28.09 13.67 -16.05
N LYS A 17 28.69 14.86 -15.90
CA LYS A 17 28.11 15.93 -15.09
C LYS A 17 26.78 16.43 -15.65
N GLU A 18 26.73 16.72 -16.94
CA GLU A 18 25.49 17.14 -17.62
C GLU A 18 24.38 16.08 -17.47
N ALA A 19 24.72 14.79 -17.62
CA ALA A 19 23.77 13.70 -17.41
C ALA A 19 23.27 13.61 -15.95
N GLN A 20 24.12 13.91 -14.97
CA GLN A 20 23.73 13.96 -13.56
C GLN A 20 22.83 15.17 -13.25
N ASP A 21 23.16 16.34 -13.81
CA ASP A 21 22.37 17.56 -13.62
C ASP A 21 20.95 17.38 -14.18
N ILE A 22 20.80 16.77 -15.38
CA ILE A 22 19.49 16.44 -15.96
C ILE A 22 18.69 15.49 -15.06
N LYS A 23 19.33 14.47 -14.49
CA LYS A 23 18.68 13.53 -13.55
C LYS A 23 18.21 14.26 -12.30
N LEU A 24 19.04 15.15 -11.75
CA LEU A 24 18.72 15.93 -10.57
C LEU A 24 17.55 16.88 -10.80
N ASP A 25 17.52 17.58 -11.94
CA ASP A 25 16.42 18.47 -12.32
C ASP A 25 15.12 17.70 -12.47
N THR A 26 15.16 16.56 -13.17
CA THR A 26 14.00 15.66 -13.33
C THR A 26 13.47 15.20 -11.98
N TYR A 27 14.37 14.80 -11.07
CA TYR A 27 14.00 14.37 -9.73
C TYR A 27 13.40 15.52 -8.91
N THR A 28 13.98 16.71 -8.99
CA THR A 28 13.49 17.93 -8.32
C THR A 28 12.09 18.30 -8.79
N GLN A 29 11.83 18.23 -10.10
CA GLN A 29 10.50 18.44 -10.65
C GLN A 29 9.49 17.42 -10.11
N LYS A 30 9.84 16.12 -10.08
CA LYS A 30 8.98 15.08 -9.51
C LYS A 30 8.63 15.35 -8.04
N VAL A 31 9.63 15.74 -7.23
CA VAL A 31 9.41 16.09 -5.81
C VAL A 31 8.50 17.31 -5.66
N ASN A 32 8.69 18.34 -6.48
CA ASN A 32 7.85 19.54 -6.43
C ASN A 32 6.40 19.25 -6.83
N THR A 33 6.20 18.47 -7.90
CA THR A 33 4.88 17.99 -8.31
C THR A 33 4.21 17.19 -7.20
N LEU A 34 4.95 16.30 -6.53
CA LEU A 34 4.43 15.51 -5.41
C LEU A 34 3.95 16.43 -4.28
N LYS A 35 4.80 17.36 -3.82
CA LYS A 35 4.47 18.33 -2.77
C LYS A 35 3.22 19.15 -3.09
N GLN A 36 3.08 19.61 -4.33
CA GLN A 36 1.92 20.37 -4.79
C GLN A 36 0.65 19.51 -4.82
N SER A 37 0.77 18.25 -5.26
CA SER A 37 -0.38 17.35 -5.40
C SER A 37 -1.10 17.03 -4.08
N ILE A 38 -0.37 16.99 -2.95
CA ILE A 38 -0.92 16.65 -1.61
C ILE A 38 -2.11 17.54 -1.25
N SER A 39 -2.10 18.80 -1.68
CA SER A 39 -3.15 19.76 -1.37
C SER A 39 -4.53 19.37 -1.94
N GLY A 40 -4.56 18.70 -3.09
CA GLY A 40 -5.77 18.28 -3.81
C GLY A 40 -6.14 16.81 -3.64
N ARG A 41 -5.44 16.05 -2.79
CA ARG A 41 -5.78 14.65 -2.52
C ARG A 41 -6.92 14.56 -1.50
N TYR A 42 -7.76 13.53 -1.64
CA TYR A 42 -8.72 13.14 -0.63
C TYR A 42 -8.01 12.90 0.71
N ARG A 43 -8.71 13.17 1.79
CA ARG A 43 -8.23 12.88 3.14
C ARG A 43 -9.31 12.18 3.95
N PHE A 44 -8.88 11.49 4.99
CA PHE A 44 -9.80 10.89 5.95
C PHE A 44 -9.34 11.08 7.40
N LEU A 45 -10.31 11.06 8.31
CA LEU A 45 -10.14 10.99 9.75
C LEU A 45 -10.68 9.66 10.26
N VAL A 46 -10.21 9.25 11.43
CA VAL A 46 -10.75 8.09 12.16
C VAL A 46 -11.15 8.56 13.56
N ASN A 47 -12.44 8.48 13.87
CA ASN A 47 -13.01 9.15 15.04
C ASN A 47 -13.05 8.27 16.30
N ASP A 48 -13.07 6.95 16.12
CA ASP A 48 -13.20 5.94 17.17
C ASP A 48 -11.85 5.49 17.75
N ILE A 49 -10.73 6.04 17.25
CA ILE A 49 -9.39 5.87 17.84
C ILE A 49 -8.97 7.19 18.47
N GLU A 50 -8.98 7.28 19.80
CA GLU A 50 -8.69 8.50 20.56
C GLU A 50 -7.38 9.18 20.14
N HIS A 51 -6.31 8.42 19.95
CA HIS A 51 -4.99 8.93 19.60
C HIS A 51 -4.89 9.48 18.17
N LEU A 52 -5.87 9.18 17.31
CA LEU A 52 -5.91 9.62 15.91
C LEU A 52 -6.98 10.69 15.66
N LYS A 53 -7.70 11.11 16.69
CA LYS A 53 -8.68 12.19 16.57
C LYS A 53 -8.01 13.45 16.01
N GLU A 54 -8.70 14.11 15.09
CA GLU A 54 -8.24 15.34 14.40
C GLU A 54 -7.01 15.16 13.47
N HIS A 55 -6.42 13.97 13.38
CA HIS A 55 -5.29 13.68 12.50
C HIS A 55 -5.74 13.22 11.12
N TRP A 56 -5.63 14.12 10.14
CA TRP A 56 -5.95 13.81 8.74
C TRP A 56 -4.90 12.91 8.10
N PHE A 57 -5.35 11.79 7.53
CA PHE A 57 -4.58 10.94 6.65
C PHE A 57 -4.80 11.32 5.19
N VAL A 58 -3.75 11.29 4.39
CA VAL A 58 -3.81 11.57 2.96
C VAL A 58 -3.98 10.27 2.20
N GLU A 59 -4.90 10.25 1.24
CA GLU A 59 -5.08 9.11 0.34
C GLU A 59 -3.78 8.82 -0.44
N PRO A 60 -3.32 7.54 -0.48
CA PRO A 60 -2.21 7.12 -1.33
C PRO A 60 -2.45 7.50 -2.79
N GLY A 61 -1.38 7.89 -3.47
CA GLY A 61 -1.37 8.13 -4.91
C GLY A 61 -0.86 6.93 -5.71
N ASN A 62 -0.96 7.01 -7.04
CA ASN A 62 -0.39 6.00 -7.93
C ASN A 62 1.13 5.88 -7.74
N GLY A 63 1.64 4.64 -7.61
CA GLY A 63 3.03 4.34 -7.31
C GLY A 63 3.42 4.54 -5.82
N GLU A 64 2.44 4.67 -4.93
CA GLU A 64 2.65 4.77 -3.48
C GLU A 64 2.20 3.50 -2.75
N GLU A 65 2.58 2.32 -3.25
CA GLU A 65 2.30 1.01 -2.65
C GLU A 65 2.75 0.94 -1.18
N TYR A 66 3.92 1.51 -0.89
CA TYR A 66 4.42 1.61 0.48
C TYR A 66 3.52 2.43 1.41
N SER A 67 2.84 3.47 0.89
CA SER A 67 1.87 4.23 1.68
C SER A 67 0.66 3.36 2.04
N VAL A 68 0.22 2.48 1.13
CA VAL A 68 -0.83 1.49 1.42
C VAL A 68 -0.38 0.55 2.54
N GLY A 69 0.84 0.02 2.45
CA GLY A 69 1.41 -0.84 3.48
C GLY A 69 1.55 -0.17 4.84
N ILE A 70 2.00 1.10 4.88
CA ILE A 70 2.11 1.89 6.12
C ILE A 70 0.75 2.08 6.77
N LEU A 71 -0.26 2.50 6.00
CA LEU A 71 -1.61 2.68 6.51
C LEU A 71 -2.19 1.35 7.02
N TYR A 72 -2.09 0.30 6.21
CA TYR A 72 -2.55 -1.04 6.60
C TYR A 72 -1.92 -1.50 7.92
N THR A 73 -0.59 -1.45 8.04
CA THR A 73 0.10 -1.87 9.26
C THR A 73 -0.32 -1.04 10.46
N MET A 74 -0.37 0.28 10.33
CA MET A 74 -0.74 1.16 11.43
C MET A 74 -2.14 0.81 11.95
N PHE A 75 -3.12 0.68 11.05
CA PHE A 75 -4.50 0.35 11.43
C PHE A 75 -4.66 -1.08 11.94
N ALA A 76 -3.93 -2.05 11.38
CA ALA A 76 -3.93 -3.44 11.85
C ALA A 76 -3.53 -3.56 13.34
N HIS A 77 -2.74 -2.62 13.86
CA HIS A 77 -2.36 -2.59 15.28
C HIS A 77 -3.43 -1.99 16.20
N PHE A 78 -4.40 -1.26 15.66
CA PHE A 78 -5.55 -0.73 16.40
C PHE A 78 -6.75 -1.69 16.40
N VAL A 79 -6.77 -2.69 15.53
CA VAL A 79 -7.85 -3.70 15.49
C VAL A 79 -7.78 -4.60 16.71
N THR A 80 -8.90 -4.67 17.42
CA THR A 80 -9.11 -5.52 18.59
C THR A 80 -9.80 -6.84 18.21
N LEU A 81 -9.72 -7.85 19.07
CA LEU A 81 -10.27 -9.19 18.80
C LEU A 81 -11.80 -9.21 18.72
N ASP A 82 -12.47 -8.27 19.39
CA ASP A 82 -13.92 -8.09 19.37
C ASP A 82 -14.44 -7.39 18.11
N SER A 83 -13.54 -6.87 17.25
CA SER A 83 -13.94 -6.34 15.95
C SER A 83 -14.53 -7.47 15.08
N PRO A 84 -15.68 -7.26 14.42
CA PRO A 84 -16.26 -8.24 13.51
C PRO A 84 -15.36 -8.52 12.30
N TYR A 85 -14.42 -7.62 12.00
CA TYR A 85 -13.47 -7.74 10.89
C TYR A 85 -12.09 -8.22 11.31
N SER A 86 -11.87 -8.56 12.59
CA SER A 86 -10.55 -8.95 13.13
C SER A 86 -9.89 -10.11 12.37
N HIS A 87 -10.68 -11.06 11.87
CA HIS A 87 -10.22 -12.21 11.09
C HIS A 87 -9.74 -11.88 9.66
N ILE A 88 -10.03 -10.67 9.17
CA ILE A 88 -9.60 -10.17 7.85
C ILE A 88 -8.29 -9.40 7.98
N TRP A 89 -8.07 -8.78 9.14
CA TRP A 89 -6.83 -8.09 9.43
C TRP A 89 -5.72 -9.08 9.80
N LEU A 90 -4.59 -8.93 9.14
CA LEU A 90 -3.32 -9.53 9.51
C LEU A 90 -2.41 -8.44 10.06
N ARG A 91 -1.76 -8.69 11.21
CA ARG A 91 -0.79 -7.80 11.85
C ARG A 91 0.60 -8.03 11.25
N PRO A 92 1.15 -7.08 10.49
CA PRO A 92 2.48 -7.24 9.90
C PRO A 92 3.57 -7.18 10.97
N ARG A 93 4.60 -8.01 10.80
CA ARG A 93 5.77 -8.11 11.70
C ARG A 93 7.06 -7.69 11.03
N THR A 94 7.13 -7.83 9.71
CA THR A 94 8.28 -7.44 8.90
C THR A 94 7.81 -6.56 7.75
N PHE A 95 8.74 -5.78 7.21
CA PHE A 95 8.60 -5.10 5.94
C PHE A 95 9.87 -5.33 5.12
N SER A 96 9.72 -5.73 3.87
CA SER A 96 10.80 -5.95 2.92
C SER A 96 10.54 -5.16 1.65
N SER A 97 11.59 -4.58 1.08
CA SER A 97 11.56 -4.01 -0.28
C SER A 97 12.02 -5.01 -1.34
N MET A 98 12.26 -6.28 -0.94
CA MET A 98 12.74 -7.35 -1.80
C MET A 98 11.92 -8.61 -1.58
N GLY A 99 11.36 -9.17 -2.66
CA GLY A 99 10.45 -10.31 -2.59
C GLY A 99 9.12 -9.91 -1.96
N ILE A 100 8.57 -10.78 -1.11
CA ILE A 100 7.29 -10.52 -0.43
C ILE A 100 7.37 -9.29 0.49
N ASP A 101 6.41 -8.38 0.36
CA ASP A 101 6.44 -7.10 1.07
C ASP A 101 6.41 -7.24 2.60
N SER A 102 5.67 -8.21 3.14
CA SER A 102 5.52 -8.39 4.59
C SER A 102 5.21 -9.83 5.01
N ILE A 103 5.72 -10.21 6.17
CA ILE A 103 5.25 -11.36 6.94
C ILE A 103 4.34 -10.86 8.06
N ALA A 104 3.18 -11.47 8.19
CA ALA A 104 2.14 -11.09 9.14
C ALA A 104 1.56 -12.32 9.87
N VAL A 105 0.68 -12.04 10.82
CA VAL A 105 -0.05 -13.04 11.61
C VAL A 105 -1.47 -12.56 11.86
N GLU A 106 -2.39 -13.46 12.15
CA GLU A 106 -3.75 -13.09 12.59
C GLU A 106 -3.72 -12.25 13.88
N ILE A 107 -4.76 -11.42 14.08
CA ILE A 107 -4.90 -10.62 15.31
C ILE A 107 -4.94 -11.56 16.53
N GLY A 108 -4.16 -11.23 17.56
CA GLY A 108 -4.02 -12.04 18.78
C GLY A 108 -2.97 -13.15 18.72
N GLN A 109 -2.44 -13.47 17.54
CA GLN A 109 -1.39 -14.48 17.40
C GLN A 109 -0.01 -13.92 17.77
N ASN A 110 0.55 -14.43 18.87
CA ASN A 110 1.84 -13.97 19.41
C ASN A 110 3.00 -14.95 19.19
N SER A 111 2.73 -16.16 18.69
CA SER A 111 3.77 -17.15 18.41
C SER A 111 4.77 -16.66 17.35
N LEU A 112 6.05 -17.00 17.50
CA LEU A 112 7.09 -16.81 16.48
C LEU A 112 7.29 -18.07 15.60
N SER A 113 6.37 -19.04 15.67
CA SER A 113 6.44 -20.23 14.84
C SER A 113 6.20 -19.89 13.36
N GLU A 114 7.03 -20.45 12.47
CA GLU A 114 6.90 -20.30 11.03
C GLU A 114 5.48 -20.64 10.52
N LYS A 115 4.81 -21.62 11.12
CA LYS A 115 3.49 -22.10 10.68
C LYS A 115 2.35 -21.10 10.85
N VAL A 116 2.52 -20.09 11.69
CA VAL A 116 1.48 -19.06 11.91
C VAL A 116 1.67 -17.85 11.01
N HIS A 117 2.78 -17.80 10.25
CA HIS A 117 3.11 -16.68 9.40
C HIS A 117 2.32 -16.72 8.10
N LYS A 118 1.90 -15.53 7.69
CA LYS A 118 1.14 -15.25 6.48
C LYS A 118 1.88 -14.22 5.64
N THR A 119 1.86 -14.37 4.33
CA THR A 119 2.50 -13.42 3.42
C THR A 119 1.52 -12.32 3.00
N LEU A 120 2.02 -11.09 2.98
CA LEU A 120 1.26 -9.89 2.62
C LEU A 120 1.94 -9.12 1.50
N GLU A 121 1.11 -8.63 0.60
CA GLU A 121 1.49 -7.85 -0.57
C GLU A 121 0.70 -6.55 -0.63
N TYR A 122 1.36 -5.44 -0.94
CA TYR A 122 0.71 -4.13 -1.05
C TYR A 122 0.71 -3.62 -2.48
N LYS A 123 -0.44 -3.13 -2.92
CA LYS A 123 -0.58 -2.48 -4.22
C LYS A 123 -1.32 -1.16 -4.08
N TYR A 124 -0.94 -0.16 -4.87
CA TYR A 124 -1.83 0.98 -5.02
C TYR A 124 -3.10 0.53 -5.73
N ARG A 125 -2.96 -0.12 -6.89
CA ARG A 125 -4.06 -0.67 -7.67
C ARG A 125 -3.82 -2.14 -7.93
N PHE A 126 -4.86 -2.97 -7.76
CA PHE A 126 -4.85 -4.36 -8.18
C PHE A 126 -6.01 -4.61 -9.13
N SER A 127 -5.73 -5.11 -10.33
CA SER A 127 -6.69 -5.27 -11.41
C SER A 127 -6.50 -6.64 -12.08
N PRO A 128 -7.59 -7.35 -12.42
CA PRO A 128 -7.48 -8.62 -13.15
C PRO A 128 -6.82 -8.54 -14.52
N ASN A 129 -6.83 -7.35 -15.12
CA ASN A 129 -6.20 -7.10 -16.42
C ASN A 129 -4.68 -6.93 -16.35
N ASP A 130 -4.12 -6.77 -15.15
CA ASP A 130 -2.69 -6.55 -14.94
C ASP A 130 -2.03 -7.86 -14.48
N GLU A 131 -0.78 -8.09 -14.89
CA GLU A 131 -0.01 -9.23 -14.41
C GLU A 131 0.51 -8.96 -13.00
N PHE A 132 0.25 -9.88 -12.07
CA PHE A 132 0.72 -9.78 -10.70
C PHE A 132 2.21 -10.17 -10.61
N ASN A 133 3.03 -9.30 -10.03
CA ASN A 133 4.49 -9.43 -10.06
C ASN A 133 5.08 -10.42 -9.03
N HIS A 134 4.27 -11.06 -8.20
CA HIS A 134 4.71 -12.00 -7.17
C HIS A 134 3.99 -13.36 -7.32
N PRO A 135 4.55 -14.47 -6.81
CA PRO A 135 3.92 -15.78 -6.96
C PRO A 135 2.61 -15.87 -6.17
N LEU A 136 1.49 -16.13 -6.84
CA LEU A 136 0.18 -16.34 -6.21
C LEU A 136 0.23 -17.49 -5.20
N ILE A 137 0.97 -18.56 -5.52
CA ILE A 137 1.12 -19.75 -4.66
C ILE A 137 1.82 -19.46 -3.32
N LEU A 138 2.55 -18.34 -3.21
CA LEU A 138 3.24 -17.91 -1.99
C LEU A 138 2.57 -16.73 -1.31
N THR A 139 1.44 -16.24 -1.82
CA THR A 139 0.77 -15.02 -1.34
C THR A 139 -0.52 -15.40 -0.59
N ASP A 140 -0.62 -15.13 0.70
CA ASP A 140 -1.87 -15.35 1.44
C ASP A 140 -2.86 -14.20 1.22
N GLN A 141 -2.39 -12.95 1.20
CA GLN A 141 -3.25 -11.79 1.11
C GLN A 141 -2.60 -10.59 0.39
N ILE A 142 -3.35 -9.98 -0.52
CA ILE A 142 -3.01 -8.78 -1.27
C ILE A 142 -3.91 -7.65 -0.76
N VAL A 143 -3.29 -6.58 -0.28
CA VAL A 143 -3.97 -5.38 0.19
C VAL A 143 -3.74 -4.27 -0.83
N CYS A 144 -4.82 -3.77 -1.41
CA CYS A 144 -4.77 -2.71 -2.41
C CYS A 144 -5.59 -1.48 -2.02
N TRP A 145 -5.24 -0.32 -2.55
CA TRP A 145 -6.04 0.89 -2.32
C TRP A 145 -7.23 0.93 -3.29
N ASP A 146 -6.93 0.95 -4.59
CA ASP A 146 -7.86 0.86 -5.69
C ASP A 146 -7.99 -0.58 -6.18
N MET A 147 -9.22 -1.03 -6.35
CA MET A 147 -9.55 -2.40 -6.70
C MET A 147 -10.81 -2.39 -7.58
N PRO A 148 -10.65 -2.25 -8.91
CA PRO A 148 -11.72 -2.52 -9.84
C PRO A 148 -12.31 -3.91 -9.57
N THR A 149 -13.63 -4.00 -9.52
CA THR A 149 -14.30 -5.28 -9.30
C THR A 149 -14.09 -6.17 -10.53
N GLY A 150 -13.51 -7.35 -10.32
CA GLY A 150 -13.44 -8.39 -11.34
C GLY A 150 -14.75 -9.17 -11.48
N GLN A 151 -14.75 -10.21 -12.30
CA GLN A 151 -15.88 -11.11 -12.49
C GLN A 151 -15.62 -12.48 -11.87
N GLU A 152 -16.66 -13.16 -11.38
CA GLU A 152 -16.56 -14.53 -10.87
C GLU A 152 -15.96 -15.44 -11.95
N GLY A 153 -14.94 -16.20 -11.61
CA GLY A 153 -14.24 -17.09 -12.53
C GLY A 153 -13.22 -16.41 -13.47
N GLU A 154 -13.10 -15.09 -13.45
CA GLU A 154 -12.08 -14.36 -14.20
C GLU A 154 -10.67 -14.76 -13.74
N LEU A 155 -9.72 -14.83 -14.68
CA LEU A 155 -8.37 -15.31 -14.41
C LEU A 155 -7.45 -14.16 -14.01
N ILE A 156 -6.79 -14.32 -12.87
CA ILE A 156 -5.63 -13.53 -12.45
C ILE A 156 -4.38 -14.31 -12.83
N LYS A 157 -3.41 -13.64 -13.45
CA LYS A 157 -2.11 -14.23 -13.81
C LYS A 157 -1.00 -13.58 -13.01
N ASP A 158 0.03 -14.35 -12.70
CA ASP A 158 1.29 -13.80 -12.17
C ASP A 158 2.46 -13.95 -13.15
N SER A 159 3.53 -13.21 -12.87
CA SER A 159 4.79 -13.25 -13.63
C SER A 159 5.60 -14.54 -13.43
N TYR A 160 5.09 -15.52 -12.67
CA TYR A 160 5.75 -16.80 -12.36
C TYR A 160 5.07 -17.98 -13.06
N ASN A 161 4.23 -17.72 -14.06
CA ASN A 161 3.48 -18.71 -14.85
C ASN A 161 2.42 -19.48 -14.05
N PHE A 162 1.85 -18.85 -13.03
CA PHE A 162 0.62 -19.33 -12.39
C PHE A 162 -0.57 -18.45 -12.74
N TYR A 163 -1.75 -19.03 -12.65
CA TYR A 163 -2.99 -18.31 -12.72
C TYR A 163 -4.00 -18.88 -11.73
N GLY A 164 -4.92 -18.05 -11.27
CA GLY A 164 -6.03 -18.45 -10.41
C GLY A 164 -7.31 -17.76 -10.81
N LYS A 165 -8.44 -18.22 -10.28
CA LYS A 165 -9.78 -17.70 -10.58
C LYS A 165 -10.28 -16.82 -9.46
N ILE A 166 -10.88 -15.69 -9.81
CA ILE A 166 -11.62 -14.86 -8.88
C ILE A 166 -12.82 -15.64 -8.35
N TYR A 167 -13.02 -15.60 -7.04
CA TYR A 167 -14.23 -16.09 -6.39
C TYR A 167 -14.71 -15.09 -5.33
N PHE A 168 -16.02 -14.92 -5.20
CA PHE A 168 -16.64 -14.08 -4.17
C PHE A 168 -17.08 -14.92 -2.96
N THR A 169 -16.98 -14.33 -1.78
CA THR A 169 -17.44 -14.93 -0.51
C THR A 169 -18.13 -13.89 0.36
N GLU A 170 -18.99 -14.35 1.26
CA GLU A 170 -19.62 -13.48 2.28
C GLU A 170 -18.58 -12.81 3.18
N GLU A 171 -17.48 -13.49 3.48
CA GLU A 171 -16.37 -12.95 4.29
C GLU A 171 -15.78 -11.66 3.68
N LEU A 172 -15.69 -11.60 2.35
CA LEU A 172 -15.07 -10.49 1.63
C LEU A 172 -16.11 -9.53 1.02
N ASP A 173 -17.39 -9.71 1.31
CA ASP A 173 -18.45 -8.91 0.71
C ASP A 173 -18.29 -7.42 1.03
N GLY A 174 -18.37 -6.61 -0.03
CA GLY A 174 -18.19 -5.17 0.05
C GLY A 174 -16.76 -4.70 0.36
N ILE A 175 -15.77 -5.58 0.51
CA ILE A 175 -14.37 -5.19 0.78
C ILE A 175 -13.34 -5.81 -0.18
N GLY A 176 -13.67 -6.93 -0.84
CA GLY A 176 -12.67 -7.74 -1.53
C GLY A 176 -13.25 -8.88 -2.36
N TYR A 177 -12.35 -9.76 -2.79
CA TYR A 177 -12.64 -11.06 -3.39
C TYR A 177 -11.45 -11.99 -3.15
N GLY A 178 -11.63 -13.28 -3.39
CA GLY A 178 -10.54 -14.25 -3.31
C GLY A 178 -10.02 -14.67 -4.68
N ILE A 179 -8.82 -15.25 -4.71
CA ILE A 179 -8.25 -15.98 -5.85
C ILE A 179 -8.05 -17.43 -5.41
N ALA A 180 -8.64 -18.39 -6.11
CA ALA A 180 -8.55 -19.82 -5.84
C ALA A 180 -8.26 -20.60 -7.12
N ASP A 181 -8.28 -21.93 -7.04
CA ASP A 181 -7.99 -22.83 -8.15
C ASP A 181 -6.69 -22.42 -8.87
N ILE A 182 -5.63 -22.22 -8.08
CA ILE A 182 -4.35 -21.75 -8.60
C ILE A 182 -3.67 -22.91 -9.31
N VAL A 183 -3.35 -22.72 -10.59
CA VAL A 183 -2.76 -23.75 -11.45
C VAL A 183 -1.52 -23.20 -12.14
N SER A 184 -0.46 -24.01 -12.24
CA SER A 184 0.71 -23.68 -13.06
C SER A 184 0.40 -23.84 -14.54
N HIS A 185 1.15 -23.19 -15.42
CA HIS A 185 1.02 -23.43 -16.86
C HIS A 185 1.29 -24.90 -17.27
N GLU A 186 1.99 -25.66 -16.42
CA GLU A 186 2.27 -27.09 -16.62
C GLU A 186 1.13 -28.01 -16.12
N GLY A 187 0.10 -27.44 -15.49
CA GLY A 187 -1.10 -28.16 -15.04
C GLY A 187 -1.09 -28.60 -13.58
N GLU A 188 -0.09 -28.20 -12.79
CA GLU A 188 -0.04 -28.51 -11.36
C GLU A 188 -1.04 -27.63 -10.60
N SER A 189 -1.88 -28.25 -9.76
CA SER A 189 -2.92 -27.55 -9.00
C SER A 189 -2.50 -27.32 -7.55
N TYR A 190 -2.82 -26.14 -7.02
CA TYR A 190 -2.51 -25.72 -5.65
C TYR A 190 -3.79 -25.38 -4.90
N SER A 191 -3.89 -25.84 -3.66
CA SER A 191 -5.06 -25.63 -2.78
C SER A 191 -5.06 -24.27 -2.09
N GLY A 192 -3.99 -23.48 -2.24
CA GLY A 192 -3.87 -22.15 -1.66
C GLY A 192 -4.95 -21.20 -2.18
N LYS A 193 -5.34 -20.26 -1.31
CA LYS A 193 -6.28 -19.18 -1.64
C LYS A 193 -5.63 -17.86 -1.27
N VAL A 194 -5.76 -16.87 -2.16
CA VAL A 194 -5.30 -15.50 -1.90
C VAL A 194 -6.51 -14.65 -1.59
N LYS A 195 -6.46 -13.83 -0.53
CA LYS A 195 -7.46 -12.78 -0.28
C LYS A 195 -7.02 -11.47 -0.92
N VAL A 196 -7.84 -10.85 -1.75
CA VAL A 196 -7.60 -9.52 -2.31
C VAL A 196 -8.55 -8.54 -1.65
N ILE A 197 -8.00 -7.53 -0.96
CA ILE A 197 -8.78 -6.63 -0.11
C ILE A 197 -8.48 -5.18 -0.46
N SER A 198 -9.55 -4.39 -0.64
CA SER A 198 -9.44 -2.93 -0.70
C SER A 198 -9.26 -2.37 0.72
N LEU A 199 -8.08 -1.82 1.02
CA LEU A 199 -7.79 -1.15 2.29
C LEU A 199 -8.79 -0.02 2.56
N LYS A 200 -9.12 0.79 1.54
CA LYS A 200 -10.10 1.88 1.69
C LYS A 200 -11.46 1.38 2.16
N LYS A 201 -11.95 0.27 1.59
CA LYS A 201 -13.24 -0.33 1.99
C LYS A 201 -13.13 -1.01 3.36
N LEU A 202 -12.03 -1.71 3.62
CA LEU A 202 -11.79 -2.37 4.92
C LEU A 202 -11.73 -1.34 6.06
N LEU A 203 -11.08 -0.20 5.87
CA LEU A 203 -11.05 0.90 6.84
C LEU A 203 -12.46 1.38 7.17
N ASN A 204 -13.29 1.65 6.15
CA ASN A 204 -14.68 2.10 6.34
C ASN A 204 -15.57 1.07 7.04
N LYS A 205 -15.25 -0.22 6.91
CA LYS A 205 -15.98 -1.30 7.60
C LYS A 205 -15.50 -1.48 9.04
N THR A 206 -14.22 -1.23 9.29
CA THR A 206 -13.58 -1.52 10.58
C THR A 206 -13.64 -0.34 11.55
N PHE A 207 -13.57 0.89 11.04
CA PHE A 207 -13.45 2.11 11.83
C PHE A 207 -14.47 3.18 11.40
N ASP A 208 -14.78 4.11 12.29
CA ASP A 208 -15.56 5.30 11.98
C ASP A 208 -14.73 6.32 11.18
N CYS A 209 -14.69 6.11 9.86
CA CYS A 209 -13.95 6.93 8.91
C CYS A 209 -14.80 8.07 8.32
N GLN A 210 -14.28 9.30 8.40
CA GLN A 210 -14.85 10.47 7.74
C GLN A 210 -13.95 10.93 6.59
N TRP A 211 -14.47 10.96 5.36
CA TRP A 211 -13.76 11.38 4.15
C TRP A 211 -14.06 12.83 3.76
N ALA A 212 -13.08 13.51 3.16
CA ALA A 212 -13.24 14.89 2.66
C ALA A 212 -12.54 15.11 1.31
N ASP A 213 -13.23 15.82 0.39
CA ASP A 213 -12.70 16.31 -0.89
C ASP A 213 -13.28 17.67 -1.31
N PRO A 214 -12.45 18.70 -1.59
CA PRO A 214 -11.06 18.79 -1.16
C PRO A 214 -11.01 18.94 0.36
N ALA A 215 -9.94 18.48 0.99
CA ALA A 215 -9.85 18.54 2.44
C ALA A 215 -9.96 19.98 2.97
N PRO A 216 -10.54 20.18 4.19
CA PRO A 216 -10.66 21.49 4.79
C PRO A 216 -9.29 22.17 4.80
N LYS A 217 -9.24 23.45 4.37
CA LYS A 217 -8.02 24.25 4.55
C LYS A 217 -7.70 24.21 6.04
N ALA A 218 -6.51 23.71 6.39
CA ALA A 218 -6.09 23.55 7.78
C ALA A 218 -6.51 24.80 8.55
N THR A 219 -7.45 24.64 9.47
CA THR A 219 -7.80 25.72 10.39
C THR A 219 -6.52 26.04 11.11
N ALA A 220 -6.01 27.27 10.91
CA ALA A 220 -4.83 27.74 11.61
C ALA A 220 -5.01 27.39 13.08
N PHE A 221 -4.18 26.48 13.60
CA PHE A 221 -4.16 26.14 15.01
C PHE A 221 -4.19 27.45 15.76
N ALA A 222 -5.27 27.69 16.50
CA ALA A 222 -5.46 28.92 17.24
C ALA A 222 -4.23 29.07 18.14
N THR A 223 -3.32 29.97 17.75
CA THR A 223 -2.22 30.38 18.61
C THR A 223 -2.90 30.91 19.87
N GLY A 224 -2.74 30.16 20.95
CA GLY A 224 -3.37 30.46 22.22
C GLY A 224 -3.13 31.92 22.55
N LYS A 225 -4.22 32.66 22.76
CA LYS A 225 -4.19 34.01 23.30
C LYS A 225 -3.43 33.96 24.62
N GLY A 226 -2.15 34.36 24.58
CA GLY A 226 -1.35 34.60 25.75
C GLY A 226 -2.05 35.62 26.64
N ARG A 227 -2.32 35.19 27.88
CA ARG A 227 -2.88 35.96 28.99
C ARG A 227 -2.37 37.40 29.00
N LYS A 228 -3.28 38.38 28.93
CA LYS A 228 -3.02 39.73 29.46
C LYS A 228 -2.67 39.58 30.95
N LYS A 229 -1.43 39.90 31.33
CA LYS A 229 -1.08 40.21 32.71
C LYS A 229 -1.72 41.55 33.06
N SER A 230 -2.72 41.53 33.93
CA SER A 230 -3.14 42.71 34.68
C SER A 230 -2.01 43.04 35.67
N LYS A 231 -1.52 44.28 35.63
CA LYS A 231 -0.82 44.90 36.75
C LYS A 231 -1.86 45.52 37.68
#